data_AF-A0A6M7U6B1-F1
#
_entry.id   AF-A0A6M7U6B1-F1
#
_cell.length_a   1.000
_cell.length_b   1.000
_cell.length_c   1.000
_cell.angle_alpha   90.00
_cell.angle_beta   90.00
_cell.angle_gamma   90.00
#
_symmetry.space_group_name_H-M   'P 1'
#
loop_
_entity.id
_entity.type
_entity.pdbx_description
1 polymer ?
#
loop_
_entity_poly.entity_id
_entity_poly.type
_entity_poly.pdbx_seq_one_letter_code
_entity_poly.pdbx_strand_id
1 'polypeptide(L)'
;MLRTIVDSKGNAGALQSDVITAVSTVLRSGHVEAGTALFETMDSVDLLELRRWAQAVQGKATLDEILSTVLLFRLAGPEKLIPKPTTKEVARLERNAALKAVRERKKKIRAAGDRQNAA
;
A
#
# COMPACT_ATOMS: atom_id res chain seq x y z
N MET A 1 4.79 13.90 20.79
CA MET A 1 5.05 14.91 19.73
C MET A 1 3.76 15.46 19.07
N LEU A 2 2.57 14.89 19.36
CA LEU A 2 1.23 15.33 18.92
C LEU A 2 0.86 16.82 19.14
N ARG A 3 1.62 17.57 19.94
CA ARG A 3 1.31 18.96 20.33
C ARG A 3 1.42 19.94 19.15
N THR A 4 2.36 19.72 18.24
CA THR A 4 2.62 20.64 17.11
C THR A 4 1.59 20.53 15.98
N ILE A 5 0.87 19.42 15.93
CA ILE A 5 -0.12 19.10 14.88
C ILE A 5 -1.50 19.71 15.22
N VAL A 6 -1.76 19.96 16.51
CA VAL A 6 -3.00 20.56 17.02
C VAL A 6 -3.07 22.07 16.77
N ASP A 7 -1.94 22.75 16.53
CA ASP A 7 -1.89 24.22 16.49
C ASP A 7 -2.37 24.86 15.16
N SER A 8 -2.76 24.07 14.13
CA SER A 8 -3.38 24.64 12.92
C SER A 8 -4.90 24.87 13.14
N LYS A 9 -5.27 26.13 13.39
CA LYS A 9 -6.67 26.57 13.60
C LYS A 9 -7.57 26.17 12.42
N GLY A 10 -8.43 25.19 12.63
CA GLY A 10 -9.49 24.77 11.69
C GLY A 10 -9.40 23.32 11.20
N ASN A 11 -8.20 22.74 11.12
CA ASN A 11 -8.00 21.36 10.64
C ASN A 11 -7.56 20.37 11.73
N ALA A 12 -7.28 20.85 12.95
CA ALA A 12 -6.81 20.02 14.06
C ALA A 12 -7.81 18.91 14.45
N GLY A 13 -9.12 19.20 14.43
CA GLY A 13 -10.15 18.22 14.81
C GLY A 13 -10.31 17.07 13.80
N ALA A 14 -10.32 17.38 12.49
CA ALA A 14 -10.35 16.37 11.45
C ALA A 14 -9.08 15.49 11.51
N LEU A 15 -7.92 16.13 11.68
CA LEU A 15 -6.64 15.44 11.79
C LEU A 15 -6.55 14.55 13.04
N GLN A 16 -7.12 15.00 14.16
CA GLN A 16 -7.25 14.19 15.38
C GLN A 16 -8.16 12.98 15.16
N SER A 17 -9.30 13.16 14.49
CA SER A 17 -10.23 12.08 14.15
C SER A 17 -9.57 11.03 13.25
N ASP A 18 -8.82 11.45 12.23
CA ASP A 18 -8.11 10.55 11.32
C ASP A 18 -7.05 9.73 12.06
N VAL A 19 -6.30 10.38 12.95
CA VAL A 19 -5.29 9.71 13.79
C VAL A 19 -5.93 8.68 14.72
N ILE A 20 -7.02 9.03 15.42
CA ILE A 20 -7.74 8.11 16.31
C ILE A 20 -8.27 6.91 15.52
N THR A 21 -8.86 7.17 14.35
CA THR A 21 -9.41 6.12 13.48
C THR A 21 -8.31 5.17 13.01
N ALA A 22 -7.19 5.72 12.55
CA ALA A 22 -6.04 4.94 12.10
C ALA A 22 -5.48 4.04 13.22
N VAL A 23 -5.22 4.60 14.40
CA VAL A 23 -4.70 3.86 15.55
C VAL A 23 -5.70 2.78 16.00
N SER A 24 -6.99 3.10 16.01
CA SER A 24 -8.03 2.13 16.36
C SER A 24 -8.08 0.97 15.36
N THR A 25 -7.92 1.24 14.08
CA THR A 25 -7.83 0.21 13.04
C THR A 25 -6.60 -0.67 13.19
N VAL A 26 -5.44 -0.07 13.50
CA VAL A 26 -4.20 -0.81 13.78
C VAL A 26 -4.38 -1.76 14.95
N LEU A 27 -4.95 -1.29 16.07
CA LEU A 27 -5.15 -2.12 17.26
C LEU A 27 -6.19 -3.22 17.03
N ARG A 28 -7.29 -2.92 16.30
CA ARG A 28 -8.31 -3.92 15.94
C ARG A 28 -7.81 -4.99 14.99
N SER A 29 -6.73 -4.75 14.26
CA SER A 29 -6.13 -5.75 13.37
C SER A 29 -5.62 -6.99 14.13
N GLY A 30 -5.32 -6.85 15.42
CA GLY A 30 -4.71 -7.90 16.23
C GLY A 30 -3.22 -8.16 15.90
N HIS A 31 -2.62 -7.41 14.97
CA HIS A 31 -1.20 -7.56 14.61
C HIS A 31 -0.26 -6.67 15.41
N VAL A 32 -0.79 -5.67 16.09
CA VAL A 32 -0.04 -4.65 16.83
C VAL A 32 -0.73 -4.42 18.17
N GLU A 33 0.05 -4.47 19.25
CA GLU A 33 -0.43 -4.17 20.60
C GLU A 33 -0.24 -2.69 20.95
N ALA A 34 -1.04 -2.20 21.88
CA ALA A 34 -0.84 -0.87 22.45
C ALA A 34 0.43 -0.86 23.31
N GLY A 35 1.39 -0.01 22.97
CA GLY A 35 2.66 0.07 23.70
C GLY A 35 3.62 1.09 23.13
N THR A 36 4.80 1.17 23.73
CA THR A 36 5.82 2.19 23.42
C THR A 36 6.19 2.25 21.94
N ALA A 37 6.35 1.09 21.29
CA ALA A 37 6.69 1.02 19.87
C ALA A 37 5.65 1.71 18.96
N LEU A 38 4.36 1.61 19.29
CA LEU A 38 3.30 2.29 18.55
C LEU A 38 3.42 3.82 18.71
N PHE A 39 3.68 4.30 19.93
CA PHE A 39 3.86 5.73 20.19
C PHE A 39 5.12 6.29 19.52
N GLU A 40 6.25 5.58 19.60
CA GLU A 40 7.50 5.95 18.92
C GLU A 40 7.32 5.99 17.40
N THR A 41 6.63 5.00 16.83
CA THR A 41 6.33 4.98 15.40
C THR A 41 5.42 6.14 15.01
N MET A 42 4.39 6.43 15.80
CA MET A 42 3.50 7.58 15.58
C MET A 42 4.26 8.91 15.62
N ASP A 43 5.17 9.10 16.58
CA ASP A 43 5.97 10.31 16.70
C ASP A 43 6.98 10.45 15.54
N SER A 44 7.38 9.34 14.90
CA SER A 44 8.24 9.34 13.71
C SER A 44 7.53 9.68 12.38
N VAL A 45 6.19 9.73 12.38
CA VAL A 45 5.40 9.93 11.17
C VAL A 45 5.09 11.42 10.98
N ASP A 46 5.46 11.96 9.81
CA ASP A 46 5.01 13.29 9.40
C ASP A 46 3.60 13.23 8.78
N LEU A 47 2.61 13.68 9.53
CA LEU A 47 1.21 13.71 9.07
C LEU A 47 0.97 14.73 7.95
N LEU A 48 1.77 15.80 7.86
CA LEU A 48 1.66 16.77 6.78
C LEU A 48 2.10 16.13 5.46
N GLU A 49 3.18 15.37 5.49
CA GLU A 49 3.64 14.60 4.33
C GLU A 49 2.58 13.58 3.91
N LEU A 50 2.07 12.76 4.85
CA LEU A 50 1.02 11.77 4.55
C LEU A 50 -0.23 12.41 3.95
N ARG A 51 -0.64 13.59 4.43
CA ARG A 51 -1.78 14.32 3.87
C ARG A 51 -1.53 14.77 2.44
N ARG A 52 -0.32 15.24 2.12
CA ARG A 52 0.06 15.59 0.74
C ARG A 52 0.00 14.38 -0.17
N TRP A 53 0.47 13.22 0.32
CA TRP A 53 0.34 11.95 -0.40
C TRP A 53 -1.13 11.58 -0.64
N ALA A 54 -1.97 11.61 0.39
CA ALA A 54 -3.41 11.32 0.27
C ALA A 54 -4.10 12.18 -0.82
N GLN A 55 -3.75 13.47 -0.87
CA GLN A 55 -4.22 14.39 -1.89
C GLN A 55 -3.66 14.06 -3.28
N ALA A 56 -2.39 13.67 -3.37
CA ALA A 56 -1.73 13.28 -4.62
C ALA A 56 -2.29 11.99 -5.22
N VAL A 57 -2.78 11.05 -4.41
CA VAL A 57 -3.43 9.82 -4.92
C VAL A 57 -4.87 10.05 -5.41
N GLN A 58 -5.25 11.31 -5.69
CA GLN A 58 -6.57 11.72 -6.20
C GLN A 58 -7.75 11.24 -5.33
N GLY A 59 -7.57 11.16 -4.01
CA GLY A 59 -8.64 10.75 -3.08
C GLY A 59 -8.96 9.26 -3.11
N LYS A 60 -8.08 8.42 -3.67
CA LYS A 60 -8.25 6.96 -3.63
C LYS A 60 -8.02 6.35 -2.24
N ALA A 61 -7.41 7.11 -1.34
CA ALA A 61 -7.22 6.70 0.05
C ALA A 61 -7.32 7.93 0.96
N THR A 62 -7.99 7.76 2.11
CA THR A 62 -8.07 8.76 3.16
C THR A 62 -6.78 8.79 3.99
N LEU A 63 -6.60 9.85 4.78
CA LEU A 63 -5.41 9.96 5.64
C LEU A 63 -5.35 8.83 6.67
N ASP A 64 -6.48 8.42 7.24
CA ASP A 64 -6.54 7.33 8.21
C ASP A 64 -6.22 5.96 7.59
N GLU A 65 -6.64 5.71 6.34
CA GLU A 65 -6.27 4.50 5.59
C GLU A 65 -4.76 4.45 5.32
N ILE A 66 -4.18 5.57 4.90
CA ILE A 66 -2.73 5.65 4.65
C ILE A 66 -1.95 5.51 5.95
N LEU A 67 -2.34 6.23 6.99
CA LEU A 67 -1.68 6.20 8.30
C LEU A 67 -1.76 4.80 8.92
N SER A 68 -2.93 4.17 8.92
CA SER A 68 -3.08 2.80 9.45
C SER A 68 -2.24 1.80 8.66
N THR A 69 -2.16 1.94 7.33
CA THR A 69 -1.29 1.11 6.49
C THR A 69 0.19 1.30 6.86
N VAL A 70 0.66 2.55 6.99
CA VAL A 70 2.05 2.85 7.36
C VAL A 70 2.39 2.27 8.72
N LEU A 71 1.51 2.42 9.71
CA LEU A 71 1.69 1.89 11.06
C LEU A 71 1.75 0.36 11.07
N LEU A 72 0.81 -0.30 10.38
CA LEU A 72 0.81 -1.76 10.26
C LEU A 72 2.10 -2.26 9.62
N PHE A 73 2.52 -1.67 8.50
CA PHE A 73 3.75 -2.10 7.82
C PHE A 73 5.00 -1.91 8.67
N ARG A 74 5.12 -0.80 9.41
CA ARG A 74 6.27 -0.53 10.26
C ARG A 74 6.31 -1.40 11.52
N LEU A 75 5.16 -1.74 12.09
CA LEU A 75 5.07 -2.44 13.39
C LEU A 75 4.90 -3.95 13.24
N ALA A 76 4.06 -4.40 12.31
CA ALA A 76 3.77 -5.82 12.11
C ALA A 76 4.66 -6.48 11.04
N GLY A 77 5.15 -5.69 10.08
CA GLY A 77 5.91 -6.16 8.94
C GLY A 77 5.01 -6.67 7.79
N PRO A 78 5.42 -6.49 6.51
CA PRO A 78 4.62 -6.89 5.35
C PRO A 78 4.32 -8.40 5.32
N GLU A 79 5.20 -9.23 5.88
CA GLU A 79 5.06 -10.68 5.90
C GLU A 79 3.89 -11.19 6.74
N LYS A 80 3.46 -10.43 7.76
CA LYS A 80 2.28 -10.77 8.57
C LYS A 80 0.99 -10.24 7.96
N LEU A 81 1.08 -9.18 7.15
CA LEU A 81 -0.06 -8.47 6.57
C LEU A 81 -0.43 -8.99 5.18
N ILE A 82 0.56 -9.40 4.40
CA ILE A 82 0.38 -9.89 3.04
C ILE A 82 0.40 -11.42 3.10
N PRO A 83 -0.76 -12.08 2.92
CA PRO A 83 -0.80 -13.54 2.91
C PRO A 83 0.13 -14.07 1.81
N LYS A 84 0.97 -15.05 2.18
CA LYS A 84 1.84 -15.69 1.20
C LYS A 84 0.98 -16.37 0.12
N PRO A 85 1.26 -16.15 -1.17
CA PRO A 85 0.52 -16.81 -2.22
C PRO A 85 0.66 -18.33 -2.06
N THR A 86 -0.45 -19.03 -2.18
CA THR A 86 -0.47 -20.49 -2.08
C THR A 86 0.30 -21.12 -3.24
N THR A 87 0.80 -22.33 -3.07
CA THR A 87 1.49 -23.08 -4.14
C THR A 87 0.63 -23.18 -5.42
N LYS A 88 -0.69 -23.27 -5.28
CA LYS A 88 -1.63 -23.29 -6.41
C LYS A 88 -1.68 -21.95 -7.14
N GLU A 89 -1.64 -20.83 -6.42
CA GLU A 89 -1.63 -19.49 -7.01
C GLU A 89 -0.31 -19.20 -7.69
N VAL A 90 0.81 -19.58 -7.08
CA VAL A 90 2.15 -19.46 -7.70
C VAL A 90 2.18 -20.23 -9.02
N ALA A 91 1.76 -21.50 -9.03
CA ALA A 91 1.71 -22.31 -10.25
C ALA A 91 0.78 -21.72 -11.32
N ARG A 92 -0.36 -21.13 -10.93
CA ARG A 92 -1.28 -20.45 -11.85
C ARG A 92 -0.64 -19.21 -12.46
N LEU A 93 0.04 -18.39 -11.67
CA LEU A 93 0.73 -17.19 -12.13
C LEU A 93 1.87 -17.53 -13.10
N GLU A 94 2.67 -18.55 -12.79
CA GLU A 94 3.73 -19.05 -13.68
C GLU A 94 3.17 -19.56 -15.00
N ARG A 95 2.08 -20.35 -14.97
CA ARG A 95 1.41 -20.83 -16.18
C ARG A 95 0.89 -19.66 -17.03
N ASN A 96 0.28 -18.65 -16.41
CA ASN A 96 -0.21 -17.48 -17.11
C ASN A 96 0.92 -16.66 -17.75
N ALA A 97 2.05 -16.50 -17.04
CA ALA A 97 3.24 -15.84 -17.56
C ALA A 97 3.83 -16.60 -18.76
N ALA A 98 3.94 -17.92 -18.65
CA ALA A 98 4.43 -18.78 -19.74
C ALA A 98 3.51 -18.69 -20.98
N LEU A 99 2.19 -18.74 -20.80
CA LEU A 99 1.22 -18.59 -21.88
C LEU A 99 1.33 -17.22 -22.56
N LYS A 100 1.55 -16.15 -21.79
CA LYS A 100 1.77 -14.80 -22.32
C LYS A 100 3.04 -14.74 -23.16
N ALA A 101 4.15 -15.32 -22.68
CA ALA A 101 5.41 -15.38 -23.42
C ALA A 101 5.28 -16.14 -24.74
N VAL A 102 4.55 -17.27 -24.75
CA VAL A 102 4.28 -18.05 -25.98
C VAL A 102 3.46 -17.23 -26.98
N ARG A 103 2.43 -16.51 -26.52
CA ARG A 103 1.61 -15.64 -27.39
C ARG A 103 2.45 -14.53 -28.01
N GLU A 104 3.29 -13.86 -27.23
CA GLU A 104 4.19 -12.83 -27.73
C GLU A 104 5.20 -13.37 -28.75
N ARG A 105 5.77 -14.55 -28.50
CA ARG A 105 6.69 -15.20 -29.45
C ARG A 105 5.99 -15.53 -30.77
N LYS A 106 4.78 -16.11 -30.73
CA LYS A 106 3.99 -16.39 -31.94
C LYS A 106 3.65 -15.11 -32.71
N LYS A 107 3.31 -14.02 -32.01
CA LYS A 107 3.03 -12.71 -32.61
C LYS A 107 4.25 -12.15 -33.34
N LYS A 108 5.44 -12.24 -32.73
CA LYS A 108 6.71 -11.80 -33.35
C LYS A 108 7.05 -12.62 -34.60
N ILE A 109 6.87 -13.94 -34.55
CA ILE A 109 7.13 -14.82 -35.71
C ILE A 109 6.20 -14.48 -36.88
N ARG A 110 4.90 -14.30 -36.62
CA ARG A 110 3.93 -13.90 -37.66
C ARG A 110 4.30 -12.56 -38.29
N ALA A 111 4.58 -11.55 -37.45
CA ALA A 111 4.99 -10.23 -37.93
C ALA A 111 6.31 -10.23 -38.73
N ALA A 112 7.23 -11.17 -38.47
CA ALA A 112 8.46 -11.33 -39.25
C ALA A 112 8.22 -12.02 -40.60
N GLY A 113 7.36 -13.03 -40.64
CA GLY A 113 6.96 -13.71 -41.89
C GLY A 113 6.18 -12.80 -42.83
N ASP A 114 5.26 -11.98 -42.29
CA ASP A 114 4.48 -11.02 -43.07
C ASP A 114 5.37 -9.94 -43.72
N ARG A 115 6.49 -9.57 -43.08
CA ARG A 115 7.47 -8.62 -43.64
C ARG A 115 8.34 -9.22 -44.74
N GLN A 116 8.61 -10.53 -44.70
CA GLN A 116 9.39 -11.21 -45.74
C GLN A 116 8.58 -11.49 -47.01
N ASN A 117 7.26 -11.62 -46.91
CA ASN A 117 6.38 -11.83 -48.07
C ASN A 117 5.88 -10.52 -48.72
N ALA A 118 6.18 -9.37 -48.13
CA ALA A 118 5.79 -8.03 -48.62
C ALA A 118 6.95 -7.25 -49.26
N ALA A 119 8.14 -7.85 -49.37
CA ALA A 119 9.34 -7.34 -50.03
C ALA A 119 9.63 -8.18 -51.28
#